data_AF-A0A6G2QSW6-F1
#
_entry.id   AF-A0A6G2QSW6-F1
#
_cell.length_a   1.000
_cell.length_b   1.000
_cell.length_c   1.000
_cell.angle_alpha   90.00
_cell.angle_beta   90.00
_cell.angle_gamma   90.00
#
_symmetry.space_group_name_H-M   'P 1'
#
loop_
_entity.id
_entity.type
_entity.pdbx_description
1 polymer ?
#
loop_
_entity_poly.entity_id
_entity_poly.type
_entity_poly.pdbx_seq_one_letter_code
_entity_poly.pdbx_strand_id
1 'polypeptide(L)'
;MANGGPVEHGYPHLPTVRAAVTALYRRLSYDTVRTFSVSVAPADVAFCDTDDLHLGAQRVARELVRHYRLPDARLIVGFREMEHAAHVELAAGPEYFVELNDRFRTHRRDIGAALAHEVAHVYLHRLDLSFPGTRDNEILTDTTATYLGAGWLLLDAFREDGASSQKLGYLTPEEFGYVLAKRSLVFGEDPSVWFTSAQAYTAYVEGRALARRDEQQPPLTAAGWAGRRRYARD
;
A
#
# COMPACT_ATOMS: atom_id res chain seq x y z
N MET A 1 -10.12 6.27 -2.85
CA MET A 1 -9.95 6.19 -1.37
C MET A 1 -11.20 6.57 -0.59
N ALA A 2 -11.64 5.71 0.33
CA ALA A 2 -12.78 5.97 1.21
C ALA A 2 -12.41 6.95 2.36
N ASN A 3 -13.33 7.84 2.72
CA ASN A 3 -13.22 8.77 3.85
C ASN A 3 -14.31 8.49 4.89
N GLY A 4 -13.94 8.48 6.19
CA GLY A 4 -14.85 8.85 7.29
C GLY A 4 -15.93 7.85 7.75
N GLY A 5 -15.75 6.55 7.56
CA GLY A 5 -16.59 5.52 8.20
C GLY A 5 -16.00 4.98 9.52
N PRO A 6 -16.78 4.29 10.36
CA PRO A 6 -16.22 3.53 11.49
C PRO A 6 -15.14 2.60 10.98
N VAL A 7 -14.00 2.54 11.68
CA VAL A 7 -12.88 1.71 11.24
C VAL A 7 -13.29 0.25 11.31
N GLU A 8 -13.22 -0.43 10.17
CA GLU A 8 -13.33 -1.89 10.13
C GLU A 8 -12.01 -2.49 10.63
N HIS A 9 -12.10 -3.36 11.63
CA HIS A 9 -10.96 -4.05 12.23
C HIS A 9 -10.94 -5.54 11.88
N GLY A 10 -9.78 -6.15 12.06
CA GLY A 10 -9.57 -7.57 11.83
C GLY A 10 -9.20 -7.86 10.38
N TYR A 11 -9.61 -9.01 9.87
CA TYR A 11 -9.13 -9.55 8.58
C TYR A 11 -10.25 -9.87 7.57
N PRO A 12 -11.23 -8.97 7.33
CA PRO A 12 -12.39 -9.24 6.47
C PRO A 12 -12.03 -9.45 4.99
N HIS A 13 -10.93 -8.86 4.51
CA HIS A 13 -10.43 -8.91 3.13
C HIS A 13 -9.22 -9.83 2.95
N LEU A 14 -8.80 -10.55 3.98
CA LEU A 14 -7.60 -11.42 3.93
C LEU A 14 -7.57 -12.39 2.74
N PRO A 15 -8.69 -13.01 2.30
CA PRO A 15 -8.70 -13.80 1.07
C PRO A 15 -8.27 -12.99 -0.16
N THR A 16 -8.79 -11.78 -0.33
CA THR A 16 -8.46 -10.87 -1.44
C THR A 16 -7.02 -10.37 -1.34
N VAL A 17 -6.54 -10.05 -0.14
CA VAL A 17 -5.13 -9.69 0.12
C VAL A 17 -4.18 -10.81 -0.33
N ARG A 18 -4.45 -12.06 0.06
CA ARG A 18 -3.64 -13.22 -0.35
C ARG A 18 -3.69 -13.45 -1.85
N ALA A 19 -4.86 -13.26 -2.47
CA ALA A 19 -5.01 -13.31 -3.92
C ALA A 19 -4.19 -12.21 -4.61
N ALA A 20 -4.18 -10.99 -4.08
CA ALA A 20 -3.41 -9.85 -4.60
C ALA A 20 -1.90 -10.11 -4.54
N VAL A 21 -1.36 -10.60 -3.40
CA VAL A 21 0.05 -11.01 -3.31
C VAL A 21 0.38 -12.08 -4.35
N THR A 22 -0.48 -13.09 -4.50
CA THR A 22 -0.29 -14.15 -5.50
C THR A 22 -0.30 -13.61 -6.93
N ALA A 23 -1.24 -12.72 -7.25
CA ALA A 23 -1.35 -12.09 -8.56
C ALA A 23 -0.11 -11.23 -8.87
N LEU A 24 0.41 -10.51 -7.88
CA LEU A 24 1.60 -9.70 -7.99
C LEU A 24 2.84 -10.55 -8.33
N TYR A 25 3.06 -11.66 -7.63
CA TYR A 25 4.16 -12.60 -7.94
C TYR A 25 4.01 -13.24 -9.31
N ARG A 26 2.79 -13.57 -9.73
CA ARG A 26 2.54 -14.12 -11.06
C ARG A 26 2.83 -13.10 -12.15
N ARG A 27 2.48 -11.82 -11.93
CA ARG A 27 2.67 -10.77 -12.93
C ARG A 27 4.12 -10.32 -13.04
N LEU A 28 4.81 -10.19 -11.92
CA LEU A 28 6.16 -9.63 -11.86
C LEU A 28 7.27 -10.68 -11.93
N SER A 29 7.01 -11.93 -11.54
CA SER A 29 8.02 -12.94 -11.18
C SER A 29 8.70 -12.67 -9.83
N TYR A 30 9.30 -13.72 -9.26
CA TYR A 30 10.06 -13.64 -8.01
C TYR A 30 11.23 -12.65 -8.11
N ASP A 31 12.00 -12.69 -9.20
CA ASP A 31 13.18 -11.85 -9.36
C ASP A 31 12.84 -10.37 -9.45
N THR A 32 11.76 -10.01 -10.15
CA THR A 32 11.32 -8.61 -10.22
C THR A 32 10.81 -8.15 -8.85
N VAL A 33 10.05 -8.96 -8.12
CA VAL A 33 9.66 -8.62 -6.75
C VAL A 33 10.89 -8.42 -5.86
N ARG A 34 11.94 -9.23 -6.05
CA ARG A 34 13.20 -9.10 -5.29
C ARG A 34 13.92 -7.78 -5.53
N THR A 35 13.68 -7.12 -6.66
CA THR A 35 14.22 -5.77 -6.88
C THR A 35 13.62 -4.74 -5.91
N PHE A 36 12.44 -4.96 -5.35
CA PHE A 36 11.80 -4.09 -4.33
C PHE A 36 12.23 -4.43 -2.90
N SER A 37 13.46 -4.91 -2.69
CA SER A 37 13.92 -5.38 -1.37
C SER A 37 14.10 -4.29 -0.32
N VAL A 38 14.13 -3.03 -0.73
CA VAL A 38 14.26 -1.86 0.15
C VAL A 38 12.95 -1.08 0.09
N SER A 39 12.37 -0.77 1.25
CA SER A 39 11.20 0.11 1.30
C SER A 39 11.59 1.56 1.02
N VAL A 40 10.60 2.38 0.66
CA VAL A 40 10.81 3.83 0.54
C VAL A 40 11.32 4.36 1.88
N ALA A 41 12.46 5.05 1.88
CA ALA A 41 13.08 5.49 3.12
C ALA A 41 12.29 6.65 3.75
N PRO A 42 12.09 6.69 5.07
CA PRO A 42 11.39 7.79 5.72
C PRO A 42 11.97 9.18 5.43
N ALA A 43 13.29 9.27 5.27
CA ALA A 43 13.96 10.53 4.95
C ALA A 43 13.60 11.07 3.57
N ASP A 44 13.38 10.20 2.58
CA ASP A 44 13.09 10.59 1.20
C ASP A 44 11.65 11.11 1.04
N VAL A 45 10.76 10.71 1.96
CA VAL A 45 9.34 11.09 1.97
C VAL A 45 8.95 11.96 3.17
N ALA A 46 9.93 12.41 3.96
CA ALA A 46 9.70 13.36 5.03
C ALA A 46 9.11 14.64 4.45
N PHE A 47 8.02 15.12 5.05
CA PHE A 47 7.32 16.31 4.60
C PHE A 47 6.68 17.02 5.79
N CYS A 48 7.20 18.21 6.13
CA CYS A 48 6.74 18.98 7.28
C CYS A 48 6.04 20.28 6.88
N ASP A 49 5.45 20.95 7.86
CA ASP A 49 4.64 22.16 7.64
C ASP A 49 5.46 23.39 7.22
N THR A 50 6.79 23.34 7.35
CA THR A 50 7.70 24.40 6.90
C THR A 50 8.14 24.26 5.45
N ASP A 51 7.96 23.08 4.84
CA ASP A 51 8.26 22.87 3.42
C ASP A 51 7.30 23.68 2.53
N ASP A 52 7.63 23.91 1.26
CA ASP A 52 6.64 24.37 0.29
C ASP A 52 5.66 23.24 -0.04
N LEU A 53 4.35 23.52 -0.04
CA LEU A 53 3.32 22.50 -0.22
C LEU A 53 3.43 21.77 -1.58
N HIS A 54 3.55 22.53 -2.66
CA HIS A 54 3.52 21.97 -4.00
C HIS A 54 4.85 21.31 -4.35
N LEU A 55 5.97 21.96 -4.02
CA LEU A 55 7.31 21.39 -4.25
C LEU A 55 7.55 20.15 -3.38
N GLY A 56 7.09 20.17 -2.13
CA GLY A 56 7.17 19.03 -1.21
C GLY A 56 6.35 17.83 -1.71
N ALA A 57 5.09 18.04 -2.09
CA ALA A 57 4.25 16.99 -2.63
C ALA A 57 4.83 16.39 -3.92
N GLN A 58 5.36 17.24 -4.82
CA GLN A 58 6.00 16.79 -6.05
C GLN A 58 7.32 16.04 -5.81
N ARG A 59 8.09 16.44 -4.79
CA ARG A 59 9.30 15.70 -4.36
C ARG A 59 8.92 14.29 -3.93
N VAL A 60 7.93 14.15 -3.04
CA VAL A 60 7.45 12.85 -2.55
C VAL A 60 6.92 11.99 -3.70
N ALA A 61 6.11 12.57 -4.61
CA ALA A 61 5.60 11.86 -5.78
C ALA A 61 6.74 11.31 -6.67
N ARG A 62 7.79 12.11 -6.90
CA ARG A 62 8.96 11.68 -7.67
C ARG A 62 9.71 10.53 -7.01
N GLU A 63 9.90 10.56 -5.70
CA GLU A 63 10.55 9.44 -4.99
C GLU A 63 9.73 8.16 -5.07
N LEU A 64 8.40 8.25 -4.99
CA LEU A 64 7.52 7.09 -5.17
C LEU A 64 7.57 6.56 -6.62
N VAL A 65 7.55 7.42 -7.63
CA VAL A 65 7.72 7.03 -9.04
C VAL A 65 9.05 6.30 -9.27
N ARG A 66 10.12 6.82 -8.68
CA ARG A 66 11.45 6.21 -8.72
C ARG A 66 11.45 4.85 -8.04
N HIS A 67 10.84 4.74 -6.87
CA HIS A 67 10.67 3.49 -6.13
C HIS A 67 9.97 2.42 -6.97
N TYR A 68 8.87 2.80 -7.66
CA TYR A 68 8.15 1.91 -8.58
C TYR A 68 8.84 1.65 -9.92
N ARG A 69 10.02 2.23 -10.16
CA ARG A 69 10.76 2.10 -11.42
C ARG A 69 9.90 2.48 -12.63
N LEU A 70 9.22 3.61 -12.52
CA LEU A 70 8.37 4.17 -13.56
C LEU A 70 9.08 5.37 -14.24
N PRO A 71 10.21 5.19 -14.96
CA PRO A 71 11.05 6.29 -15.41
C PRO A 71 10.36 7.26 -16.38
N ASP A 72 9.38 6.79 -17.14
CA ASP A 72 8.61 7.62 -18.08
C ASP A 72 7.35 8.22 -17.45
N ALA A 73 7.06 7.96 -16.17
CA ALA A 73 5.90 8.53 -15.50
C ALA A 73 6.24 9.93 -14.94
N ARG A 74 5.42 10.91 -15.30
CA ARG A 74 5.45 12.29 -14.83
C ARG A 74 4.17 12.55 -14.05
N LEU A 75 4.29 12.62 -12.73
CA LEU A 75 3.16 12.95 -11.88
C LEU A 75 3.03 14.46 -11.74
N ILE A 76 1.81 14.95 -11.88
CA ILE A 76 1.43 16.34 -11.67
C ILE A 76 0.46 16.35 -10.49
N VAL A 77 0.94 16.82 -9.33
CA VAL A 77 0.17 16.84 -8.09
C VAL A 77 -0.55 18.18 -7.93
N GLY A 78 -1.89 18.11 -7.91
CA GLY A 78 -2.79 19.23 -7.61
C GLY A 78 -3.51 19.04 -6.28
N PHE A 79 -4.15 20.10 -5.79
CA PHE A 79 -4.97 20.08 -4.58
C PHE A 79 -6.34 20.70 -4.89
N ARG A 80 -7.42 20.06 -4.46
CA ARG A 80 -8.77 20.61 -4.56
C ARG A 80 -9.69 20.06 -3.48
N GLU A 81 -10.80 20.75 -3.25
CA GLU A 81 -11.91 20.22 -2.46
C GLU A 81 -12.56 19.03 -3.18
N MET A 82 -12.74 17.93 -2.45
CA MET A 82 -13.32 16.70 -2.97
C MET A 82 -13.80 15.81 -1.81
N GLU A 83 -14.63 14.81 -2.10
CA GLU A 83 -15.06 13.83 -1.10
C GLU A 83 -13.95 12.83 -0.74
N HIS A 84 -13.18 12.38 -1.73
CA HIS A 84 -12.12 11.39 -1.54
C HIS A 84 -10.83 12.02 -1.03
N ALA A 85 -9.90 11.20 -0.54
CA ALA A 85 -8.59 11.69 -0.11
C ALA A 85 -7.72 12.07 -1.31
N ALA A 86 -7.71 11.24 -2.34
CA ALA A 86 -6.95 11.46 -3.55
C ALA A 86 -7.60 10.75 -4.74
N HIS A 87 -7.19 11.16 -5.94
CA HIS A 87 -7.58 10.55 -7.20
C HIS A 87 -6.44 10.69 -8.21
N VAL A 88 -6.15 9.63 -8.96
CA VAL A 88 -5.28 9.68 -10.14
C VAL A 88 -6.05 9.44 -11.43
N GLU A 89 -5.80 10.28 -12.42
CA GLU A 89 -6.27 10.05 -13.79
C GLU A 89 -5.30 9.09 -14.51
N LEU A 90 -5.81 7.91 -14.84
CA LEU A 90 -5.06 6.89 -15.59
C LEU A 90 -5.29 7.10 -17.08
N ALA A 91 -4.30 7.69 -17.74
CA ALA A 91 -4.29 7.88 -19.18
C ALA A 91 -3.18 7.08 -19.88
N ALA A 92 -3.34 6.88 -21.19
CA ALA A 92 -2.27 6.40 -22.05
C ALA A 92 -1.26 7.54 -22.25
N GLY A 93 -0.07 7.41 -21.67
CA GLY A 93 1.00 8.39 -21.84
C GLY A 93 1.94 8.46 -20.65
N PRO A 94 2.93 9.37 -20.72
CA PRO A 94 3.88 9.60 -19.64
C PRO A 94 3.27 10.41 -18.49
N GLU A 95 2.22 11.20 -18.72
CA GLU A 95 1.70 12.15 -17.73
C GLU A 95 0.52 11.59 -16.94
N TYR A 96 0.56 11.77 -15.62
CA TYR A 96 -0.48 11.36 -14.68
C TYR A 96 -0.84 12.55 -13.78
N PHE A 97 -2.12 12.88 -13.73
CA PHE A 97 -2.63 13.93 -12.85
C PHE A 97 -3.11 13.30 -11.57
N VAL A 98 -2.53 13.72 -10.44
CA VAL A 98 -2.92 13.28 -9.10
C VAL A 98 -3.53 14.47 -8.38
N GLU A 99 -4.80 14.38 -8.05
CA GLU A 99 -5.50 15.38 -7.25
C GLU A 99 -5.54 14.91 -5.79
N LEU A 100 -5.04 15.73 -4.88
CA LEU A 100 -5.13 15.52 -3.43
C LEU A 100 -6.22 16.40 -2.84
N ASN A 101 -6.87 15.91 -1.79
CA ASN A 101 -7.86 16.69 -1.05
C ASN A 101 -7.22 17.90 -0.36
N ASP A 102 -7.90 19.05 -0.37
CA ASP A 102 -7.44 20.29 0.28
C ASP A 102 -7.17 20.14 1.79
N ARG A 103 -7.74 19.15 2.48
CA ARG A 103 -7.40 18.85 3.89
C ARG A 103 -5.91 18.53 4.09
N PHE A 104 -5.23 18.04 3.06
CA PHE A 104 -3.80 17.72 3.15
C PHE A 104 -2.91 18.96 3.18
N ARG A 105 -3.44 20.15 2.84
CA ARG A 105 -2.72 21.42 3.01
C ARG A 105 -2.29 21.65 4.45
N THR A 106 -3.09 21.15 5.41
CA THR A 106 -2.86 21.23 6.85
C THR A 106 -2.43 19.90 7.49
N HIS A 107 -2.34 18.81 6.71
CA HIS A 107 -1.97 17.47 7.18
C HIS A 107 -0.88 16.86 6.29
N ARG A 108 0.22 17.58 6.12
CA ARG A 108 1.23 17.26 5.09
C ARG A 108 1.94 15.92 5.31
N ARG A 109 2.06 15.48 6.56
CA ARG A 109 2.60 14.17 6.92
C ARG A 109 1.84 12.99 6.27
N ASP A 110 0.57 13.18 5.92
CA ASP A 110 -0.26 12.12 5.34
C ASP A 110 -0.27 12.15 3.79
N ILE A 111 0.36 13.17 3.17
CA ILE A 111 0.47 13.26 1.71
C ILE A 111 1.24 12.07 1.14
N GLY A 112 2.30 11.62 1.83
CA GLY A 112 3.07 10.44 1.41
C GLY A 112 2.22 9.18 1.34
N ALA A 113 1.30 8.99 2.31
CA ALA A 113 0.37 7.87 2.31
C ALA A 113 -0.62 7.95 1.15
N ALA A 114 -1.18 9.13 0.89
CA ALA A 114 -2.08 9.33 -0.24
C ALA A 114 -1.37 9.03 -1.58
N LEU A 115 -0.19 9.62 -1.78
CA LEU A 115 0.59 9.41 -2.99
C LEU A 115 1.07 7.96 -3.15
N ALA A 116 1.41 7.25 -2.07
CA ALA A 116 1.85 5.86 -2.14
C ALA A 116 0.79 4.94 -2.78
N HIS A 117 -0.48 5.18 -2.47
CA HIS A 117 -1.59 4.47 -3.09
C HIS A 117 -1.87 4.93 -4.52
N GLU A 118 -1.91 6.23 -4.79
CA GLU A 118 -2.17 6.72 -6.15
C GLU A 118 -1.06 6.31 -7.14
N VAL A 119 0.21 6.29 -6.71
CA VAL A 119 1.31 5.81 -7.55
C VAL A 119 1.22 4.29 -7.75
N ALA A 120 0.69 3.55 -6.77
CA ALA A 120 0.42 2.12 -6.93
C ALA A 120 -0.67 1.85 -7.99
N HIS A 121 -1.70 2.71 -8.11
CA HIS A 121 -2.65 2.66 -9.23
C HIS A 121 -1.94 2.82 -10.58
N VAL A 122 -1.05 3.81 -10.70
CA VAL A 122 -0.24 4.01 -11.92
C VAL A 122 0.60 2.78 -12.24
N TYR A 123 1.26 2.22 -11.23
CA TYR A 123 2.09 1.03 -11.39
C TYR A 123 1.26 -0.18 -11.86
N LEU A 124 0.11 -0.45 -11.23
CA LEU A 124 -0.79 -1.52 -11.61
C LEU A 124 -1.37 -1.35 -13.01
N HIS A 125 -1.73 -0.12 -13.38
CA HIS A 125 -2.17 0.23 -14.73
C HIS A 125 -1.08 -0.07 -15.77
N ARG A 126 0.17 0.31 -15.51
CA ARG A 126 1.31 0.00 -16.39
C ARG A 126 1.62 -1.49 -16.48
N LEU A 127 1.31 -2.25 -15.44
CA LEU A 127 1.38 -3.70 -15.44
C LEU A 127 0.19 -4.36 -16.10
N ASP A 128 -0.88 -3.66 -16.47
CA ASP A 128 -2.13 -4.27 -16.90
C ASP A 128 -2.60 -5.35 -15.90
N LEU A 129 -2.57 -5.01 -14.61
CA LEU A 129 -2.99 -5.87 -13.52
C LEU A 129 -4.12 -5.21 -12.74
N SER A 130 -5.31 -5.77 -12.84
CA SER A 130 -6.49 -5.32 -12.10
C SER A 130 -7.32 -6.50 -11.59
N PHE A 131 -8.11 -6.24 -10.56
CA PHE A 131 -9.17 -7.15 -10.10
C PHE A 131 -10.53 -6.66 -10.60
N PRO A 132 -11.51 -7.57 -10.79
CA PRO A 132 -12.85 -7.18 -11.18
C PRO A 132 -13.54 -6.42 -10.04
N GLY A 133 -14.11 -5.25 -10.37
CA GLY A 133 -14.84 -4.42 -9.42
C GLY A 133 -13.95 -3.50 -8.61
N THR A 134 -14.51 -2.34 -8.24
CA THR A 134 -13.77 -1.26 -7.60
C THR A 134 -13.14 -1.69 -6.27
N ARG A 135 -13.91 -2.33 -5.37
CA ARG A 135 -13.43 -2.69 -4.02
C ARG A 135 -12.21 -3.61 -4.05
N ASP A 136 -12.27 -4.69 -4.82
CA ASP A 136 -11.18 -5.66 -4.91
C ASP A 136 -9.95 -5.06 -5.59
N ASN A 137 -10.14 -4.14 -6.55
CA ASN A 137 -9.05 -3.43 -7.19
C ASN A 137 -8.35 -2.43 -6.25
N GLU A 138 -9.09 -1.79 -5.34
CA GLU A 138 -8.51 -0.93 -4.31
C GLU A 138 -7.72 -1.75 -3.26
N ILE A 139 -8.22 -2.94 -2.89
CA ILE A 139 -7.48 -3.90 -2.03
C ILE A 139 -6.19 -4.35 -2.70
N LEU A 140 -6.22 -4.64 -4.00
CA LEU A 140 -5.04 -4.95 -4.80
C LEU A 140 -4.05 -3.78 -4.79
N THR A 141 -4.54 -2.54 -4.89
CA THR A 141 -3.73 -1.32 -4.88
C THR A 141 -3.01 -1.14 -3.55
N ASP A 142 -3.72 -1.19 -2.43
CA ASP A 142 -3.10 -1.10 -1.10
C ASP A 142 -2.15 -2.26 -0.81
N THR A 143 -2.52 -3.48 -1.22
CA THR A 143 -1.65 -4.64 -1.06
C THR A 143 -0.37 -4.46 -1.87
N THR A 144 -0.46 -3.93 -3.09
CA THR A 144 0.71 -3.64 -3.94
C THR A 144 1.55 -2.51 -3.35
N ALA A 145 0.91 -1.45 -2.87
CA ALA A 145 1.58 -0.33 -2.20
C ALA A 145 2.41 -0.82 -1.01
N THR A 146 1.80 -1.64 -0.18
CA THR A 146 2.40 -2.20 1.04
C THR A 146 3.48 -3.22 0.74
N TYR A 147 3.17 -4.21 -0.10
CA TYR A 147 4.06 -5.33 -0.36
C TYR A 147 5.31 -4.91 -1.12
N LEU A 148 5.22 -3.89 -1.98
CA LEU A 148 6.35 -3.35 -2.72
C LEU A 148 7.11 -2.25 -1.97
N GLY A 149 6.73 -1.89 -0.74
CA GLY A 149 7.57 -1.12 0.18
C GLY A 149 7.21 0.36 0.36
N ALA A 150 6.03 0.79 -0.07
CA ALA A 150 5.53 2.15 0.19
C ALA A 150 4.43 2.19 1.26
N GLY A 151 3.74 1.07 1.53
CA GLY A 151 2.55 1.07 2.39
C GLY A 151 2.80 1.11 3.90
N TRP A 152 4.05 1.18 4.36
CA TRP A 152 4.30 1.59 5.75
C TRP A 152 3.79 3.01 6.01
N LEU A 153 3.78 3.89 4.98
CA LEU A 153 3.18 5.23 5.04
C LEU A 153 1.67 5.17 5.27
N LEU A 154 0.98 4.26 4.57
CA LEU A 154 -0.47 4.06 4.70
C LEU A 154 -0.84 3.61 6.11
N LEU A 155 -0.09 2.65 6.65
CA LEU A 155 -0.29 2.17 8.02
C LEU A 155 0.04 3.26 9.07
N ASP A 156 1.12 4.01 8.90
CA ASP A 156 1.51 5.06 9.85
C ASP A 156 0.57 6.27 9.86
N ALA A 157 -0.05 6.57 8.71
CA ALA A 157 -1.06 7.61 8.58
C ALA A 157 -2.41 7.24 9.23
N PHE A 158 -2.60 5.98 9.62
CA PHE A 158 -3.82 5.53 10.27
C PHE A 158 -3.98 6.16 11.66
N ARG A 159 -5.14 6.78 11.88
CA ARG A 159 -5.53 7.38 13.17
C ARG A 159 -7.00 7.13 13.44
N GLU A 160 -7.27 6.57 14.60
CA GLU A 160 -8.59 6.47 15.16
C GLU A 160 -8.58 7.03 16.59
N ASP A 161 -9.38 8.06 16.83
CA ASP A 161 -9.69 8.54 18.16
C ASP A 161 -11.21 8.52 18.38
N GLY A 162 -11.64 8.64 19.64
CA GLY A 162 -13.06 8.54 20.00
C GLY A 162 -13.97 9.61 19.39
N ALA A 163 -13.42 10.59 18.66
CA ALA A 163 -14.15 11.66 18.00
C ALA A 163 -14.00 11.65 16.46
N SER A 164 -12.99 10.97 15.90
CA SER A 164 -12.69 10.96 14.47
C SER A 164 -11.85 9.75 14.05
N SER A 165 -12.12 9.22 12.85
CA SER A 165 -11.27 8.24 12.19
C SER A 165 -10.75 8.80 10.86
N GLN A 166 -9.44 8.70 10.64
CA GLN A 166 -8.78 9.00 9.38
C GLN A 166 -8.13 7.71 8.87
N LYS A 167 -8.74 7.14 7.82
CA LYS A 167 -8.23 5.96 7.10
C LYS A 167 -7.86 6.38 5.69
N LEU A 168 -6.65 6.01 5.26
CA LEU A 168 -6.22 6.06 3.87
C LEU A 168 -6.08 4.63 3.36
N GLY A 169 -6.79 4.30 2.28
CA GLY A 169 -6.90 2.94 1.77
C GLY A 169 -8.15 2.19 2.23
N TYR A 170 -8.24 0.94 1.82
CA TYR A 170 -9.34 0.00 1.95
C TYR A 170 -9.00 -1.17 2.88
N LEU A 171 -7.72 -1.53 3.02
CA LEU A 171 -7.29 -2.53 4.02
C LEU A 171 -7.56 -2.04 5.45
N THR A 172 -7.91 -2.95 6.36
CA THR A 172 -7.89 -2.64 7.79
C THR A 172 -6.45 -2.38 8.27
N PRO A 173 -6.25 -1.74 9.44
CA PRO A 173 -4.90 -1.61 10.01
C PRO A 173 -4.21 -2.96 10.16
N GLU A 174 -4.92 -3.99 10.62
CA GLU A 174 -4.37 -5.33 10.84
C GLU A 174 -3.98 -6.01 9.51
N GLU A 175 -4.74 -5.77 8.44
CA GLU A 175 -4.41 -6.25 7.09
C GLU A 175 -3.19 -5.56 6.50
N PHE A 176 -3.07 -4.23 6.66
CA PHE A 176 -1.84 -3.52 6.34
C PHE A 176 -0.65 -4.11 7.11
N GLY A 177 -0.82 -4.32 8.42
CA GLY A 177 0.18 -4.95 9.28
C GLY A 177 0.57 -6.34 8.80
N TYR A 178 -0.39 -7.14 8.35
CA TYR A 178 -0.16 -8.49 7.79
C TYR A 178 0.65 -8.43 6.49
N VAL A 179 0.24 -7.60 5.52
CA VAL A 179 0.96 -7.48 4.24
C VAL A 179 2.38 -6.99 4.45
N LEU A 180 2.54 -5.98 5.31
CA LEU A 180 3.84 -5.44 5.65
C LEU A 180 4.72 -6.48 6.35
N ALA A 181 4.16 -7.27 7.27
CA ALA A 181 4.90 -8.36 7.90
C ALA A 181 5.29 -9.48 6.92
N LYS A 182 4.41 -9.83 5.98
CA LYS A 182 4.75 -10.80 4.91
C LYS A 182 5.93 -10.30 4.07
N ARG A 183 5.99 -9.00 3.77
CA ARG A 183 7.15 -8.36 3.12
C ARG A 183 8.39 -8.45 4.03
N SER A 184 8.29 -8.02 5.29
CA SER A 184 9.38 -8.05 6.26
C SER A 184 10.03 -9.43 6.38
N LEU A 185 9.23 -10.50 6.39
CA LEU A 185 9.70 -11.88 6.45
C LEU A 185 10.47 -12.30 5.18
N VAL A 186 10.04 -11.84 4.00
CA VAL A 186 10.72 -12.12 2.72
C VAL A 186 12.03 -11.34 2.55
N PHE A 187 12.10 -10.11 3.06
CA PHE A 187 13.22 -9.20 2.81
C PHE A 187 14.16 -9.00 4.00
N GLY A 188 13.77 -9.41 5.21
CA GLY A 188 14.56 -9.21 6.43
C GLY A 188 14.57 -7.75 6.91
N GLU A 189 13.53 -6.98 6.61
CA GLU A 189 13.37 -5.57 6.98
C GLU A 189 12.48 -5.43 8.23
N ASP A 190 12.70 -4.42 9.07
CA ASP A 190 11.83 -4.13 10.22
C ASP A 190 11.27 -2.69 10.16
N PRO A 191 10.08 -2.47 9.58
CA PRO A 191 9.49 -1.15 9.44
C PRO A 191 8.94 -0.57 10.75
N SER A 192 8.90 -1.34 11.84
CA SER A 192 8.34 -0.85 13.11
C SER A 192 9.09 0.34 13.70
N VAL A 193 10.36 0.51 13.32
CA VAL A 193 11.19 1.64 13.78
C VAL A 193 10.85 2.96 13.09
N TRP A 194 10.00 2.93 12.05
CA TRP A 194 9.56 4.13 11.31
C TRP A 194 8.20 4.64 11.76
N PHE A 195 7.43 3.84 12.48
CA PHE A 195 6.10 4.24 12.90
C PHE A 195 6.15 5.35 13.94
N THR A 196 5.37 6.39 13.68
CA THR A 196 5.05 7.47 14.60
C THR A 196 3.72 7.20 15.33
N SER A 197 2.89 6.30 14.79
CA SER A 197 1.61 5.90 15.36
C SER A 197 1.72 4.62 16.21
N ALA A 198 1.25 4.68 17.46
CA ALA A 198 1.13 3.49 18.31
C ALA A 198 0.13 2.47 17.74
N GLN A 199 -0.89 2.94 17.01
CA GLN A 199 -1.88 2.08 16.36
C GLN A 199 -1.24 1.30 15.21
N ALA A 200 -0.41 1.97 14.40
CA ALA A 200 0.38 1.33 13.35
C ALA A 200 1.29 0.23 13.91
N TYR A 201 1.98 0.50 15.02
CA TYR A 201 2.82 -0.48 15.70
C TYR A 201 2.02 -1.71 16.16
N THR A 202 0.90 -1.50 16.86
CA THR A 202 0.03 -2.59 17.33
C THR A 202 -0.47 -3.45 16.17
N ALA A 203 -1.01 -2.80 15.13
CA ALA A 203 -1.52 -3.49 13.96
C ALA A 203 -0.43 -4.29 13.22
N TYR A 204 0.79 -3.76 13.12
CA TYR A 204 1.93 -4.50 12.57
C TYR A 204 2.29 -5.73 13.42
N VAL A 205 2.30 -5.61 14.75
CA VAL A 205 2.59 -6.75 15.64
C VAL A 205 1.54 -7.86 15.49
N GLU A 206 0.25 -7.51 15.43
CA GLU A 206 -0.83 -8.46 15.22
C GLU A 206 -0.76 -9.12 13.84
N GLY A 207 -0.57 -8.32 12.80
CA GLY A 207 -0.38 -8.79 11.43
C GLY A 207 0.82 -9.71 11.29
N ARG A 208 1.93 -9.41 11.97
CA ARG A 208 3.13 -10.25 12.03
C ARG A 208 2.89 -11.58 12.72
N ALA A 209 2.08 -11.62 13.78
CA ALA A 209 1.70 -12.87 14.41
C ALA A 209 0.92 -13.76 13.44
N LEU A 210 -0.03 -13.19 12.67
CA LEU A 210 -0.74 -13.94 11.64
C LEU A 210 0.17 -14.39 10.48
N ALA A 211 1.04 -13.51 9.98
CA ALA A 211 1.97 -13.82 8.89
C ALA A 211 2.91 -15.00 9.25
N ARG A 212 3.40 -15.04 10.49
CA ARG A 212 4.21 -16.15 11.02
C ARG A 212 3.42 -17.45 11.15
N ARG A 213 2.14 -17.37 11.56
CA ARG A 213 1.28 -18.57 11.61
C ARG A 213 1.10 -19.18 10.23
N ASP A 214 0.97 -18.35 9.19
CA ASP A 214 0.86 -18.86 7.81
C ASP A 214 2.12 -19.62 7.37
N GLU A 215 3.32 -19.21 7.79
CA GLU A 215 4.58 -19.90 7.47
C GLU A 215 4.75 -21.23 8.23
N GLN A 216 4.10 -21.36 9.38
CA GLN A 216 4.11 -22.58 10.20
C GLN A 216 3.12 -23.64 9.67
N GLN A 217 2.18 -23.24 8.82
CA GLN A 217 1.23 -24.18 8.22
C GLN A 217 1.85 -24.84 6.98
N PRO A 218 1.79 -26.18 6.86
CA PRO A 218 2.21 -26.85 5.64
C PRO A 218 1.45 -26.28 4.42
N PRO A 219 2.12 -26.02 3.28
CA PRO A 219 1.61 -25.24 2.14
C PRO A 219 0.36 -25.81 1.47
N LEU A 220 -0.04 -27.04 1.83
CA LEU A 220 -1.18 -27.75 1.27
C LEU A 220 -2.25 -28.13 2.30
N THR A 221 -2.13 -27.62 3.53
CA THR A 221 -3.09 -27.93 4.62
C THR A 221 -4.51 -27.57 4.22
N ALA A 222 -4.69 -26.38 3.62
CA ALA A 222 -5.97 -25.91 3.10
C ALA A 222 -6.29 -26.37 1.66
N ALA A 223 -5.32 -27.00 0.96
CA ALA A 223 -5.54 -27.45 -0.40
C ALA A 223 -6.34 -28.76 -0.41
N GLY A 224 -7.46 -28.76 -1.14
CA GLY A 224 -8.19 -29.99 -1.48
C GLY A 224 -7.34 -30.94 -2.34
N TRP A 225 -7.81 -32.17 -2.52
CA TRP A 225 -7.06 -33.24 -3.20
C TRP A 225 -6.49 -32.85 -4.58
N ALA A 226 -7.26 -32.10 -5.38
CA ALA A 226 -6.81 -31.61 -6.68
C ALA A 226 -5.70 -30.55 -6.61
N GLY A 227 -5.67 -29.73 -5.55
CA GLY A 227 -4.59 -28.77 -5.30
C GLY A 227 -3.30 -29.49 -4.89
N ARG A 228 -3.42 -30.49 -4.02
CA ARG A 228 -2.29 -31.33 -3.59
C ARG A 228 -1.63 -32.09 -4.74
N ARG A 229 -2.43 -32.64 -5.66
CA ARG A 229 -1.93 -33.37 -6.83
C ARG A 229 -1.21 -32.50 -7.87
N ARG A 230 -1.60 -31.23 -8.02
CA ARG A 230 -0.91 -30.29 -8.92
C ARG A 230 0.45 -29.91 -8.36
N TYR A 231 0.50 -29.55 -7.09
CA TYR A 231 1.77 -29.24 -6.41
C TYR A 231 2.79 -30.39 -6.42
N ALA A 232 2.33 -31.64 -6.43
CA ALA A 232 3.22 -32.81 -6.48
C ALA A 232 3.71 -33.19 -7.89
N ARG A 233 3.21 -32.51 -8.94
CA ARG A 233 3.54 -32.81 -10.34
C ARG A 233 4.39 -31.73 -11.01
N ASP A 234 4.49 -30.55 -10.40
CA ASP A 234 5.33 -29.42 -10.80
C ASP A 234 6.53 -29.31 -9.85
#